data_AF-A0A8H7ZTU1-F1
#
_entry.id   AF-A0A8H7ZTU1-F1
#
_cell.length_a   1.000
_cell.length_b   1.000
_cell.length_c   1.000
_cell.angle_alpha   90.00
_cell.angle_beta   90.00
_cell.angle_gamma   90.00
#
_symmetry.space_group_name_H-M   'P 1'
#
loop_
_entity.id
_entity.type
_entity.pdbx_description
1 polymer ?
#
loop_
_entity_poly.entity_id
_entity_poly.type
_entity_poly.pdbx_seq_one_letter_code
_entity_poly.pdbx_strand_id
1 'polypeptide(L)'
;MDGIGTTRLWSFVPAVDFCEDLFALPGAGAAAATRVPTAAAGGGDGDGCAAARDDGAAAAAVAERDLEKLQVRDPGEAPSPPAASSDDPAICGRSARSGCGRDGVLNVLLVGAADTCHVLRTMSRCWRRKQAVREINFYLIENQAPVVARHMMLLSSLMNDRGEVGTEGRCLCSDSNEERAQRYLEIYSNCFLREKTYDFVKTRAAGLIRVLTGADAENPIATLFDLSALRHRERDDLEFVFNFWRDESKRFDMEDLRNRRLLTFYGIRYDSRHNVADYDYHMKLQEKVEYPRGVTIIHKREFVKWRLTGIAHEVREANYVKPNRTMATVQGLKEAGITTPKWGFFSDVSVGPFYAFGIDTEDKELLKKGQERHLHFSQEVAEFNVCSYIHEMETASPFKREPSKAIVELKAETSEITLPAAITRIHVLPFDASVTFEKRRRRYEGM
;
A
#
# COMPACT_ATOMS: atom_id res chain seq x y z
N MET A 1 27.93 -8.86 -9.04
CA MET A 1 26.56 -9.28 -9.35
C MET A 1 25.66 -8.16 -8.90
N ASP A 2 25.33 -7.27 -9.82
CA ASP A 2 24.43 -6.16 -9.56
C ASP A 2 23.08 -6.72 -9.12
N GLY A 3 22.52 -6.14 -8.05
CA GLY A 3 21.24 -6.54 -7.49
C GLY A 3 20.19 -6.57 -8.59
N ILE A 4 19.79 -7.78 -8.95
CA ILE A 4 18.68 -8.08 -9.83
C ILE A 4 17.39 -7.46 -9.19
N GLY A 5 16.45 -6.90 -9.97
CA GLY A 5 15.10 -6.54 -9.47
C GLY A 5 14.90 -5.17 -8.78
N THR A 6 13.67 -4.66 -8.86
CA THR A 6 13.22 -3.34 -8.36
C THR A 6 13.46 -3.16 -6.86
N THR A 7 13.85 -1.95 -6.47
CA THR A 7 14.40 -1.65 -5.14
C THR A 7 13.39 -1.69 -3.98
N ARG A 8 12.08 -1.89 -4.25
CA ARG A 8 11.00 -1.63 -3.27
C ARG A 8 9.86 -2.65 -3.41
N LEU A 9 9.48 -3.25 -2.28
CA LEU A 9 8.29 -4.12 -2.16
C LEU A 9 7.14 -3.45 -1.38
N TRP A 10 7.43 -2.39 -0.63
CA TRP A 10 6.44 -1.66 0.21
C TRP A 10 6.23 -0.24 -0.28
N SER A 11 4.99 0.23 -0.16
CA SER A 11 4.68 1.65 -0.28
C SER A 11 5.32 2.43 0.87
N PHE A 12 5.91 3.57 0.51
CA PHE A 12 6.50 4.55 1.41
C PHE A 12 5.43 5.54 1.92
N VAL A 13 4.16 5.27 1.68
CA VAL A 13 3.04 6.15 2.00
C VAL A 13 2.05 5.38 2.85
N PRO A 14 1.41 6.03 3.86
CA PRO A 14 0.26 5.44 4.53
C PRO A 14 -0.79 4.98 3.52
N ALA A 15 -1.53 3.91 3.86
CA ALA A 15 -2.64 3.47 3.03
C ALA A 15 -3.59 4.64 2.76
N VAL A 16 -3.89 4.90 1.49
CA VAL A 16 -4.80 5.96 1.04
C VAL A 16 -6.20 5.39 0.91
N ASP A 17 -7.21 6.17 1.33
CA ASP A 17 -8.61 5.91 1.03
C ASP A 17 -9.04 6.82 -0.13
N PHE A 18 -9.08 6.25 -1.34
CA PHE A 18 -9.46 7.03 -2.52
C PHE A 18 -10.93 7.46 -2.53
N CYS A 19 -11.79 6.83 -1.71
CA CYS A 19 -13.16 7.29 -1.56
C CYS A 19 -13.21 8.59 -0.75
N GLU A 20 -12.49 8.70 0.36
CA GLU A 20 -12.45 9.93 1.16
C GLU A 20 -11.77 11.09 0.42
N ASP A 21 -10.58 10.85 -0.16
CA ASP A 21 -9.76 11.91 -0.75
C ASP A 21 -10.41 12.59 -1.96
N LEU A 22 -11.21 11.84 -2.74
CA LEU A 22 -11.93 12.38 -3.89
C LEU A 22 -12.96 13.44 -3.51
N PHE A 23 -13.64 13.25 -2.37
CA PHE A 23 -14.69 14.16 -1.90
C PHE A 23 -14.18 15.21 -0.91
N ALA A 24 -12.94 15.10 -0.44
CA ALA A 24 -12.23 16.15 0.28
C ALA A 24 -11.75 17.30 -0.63
N LEU A 25 -11.75 17.11 -1.96
CA LEU A 25 -11.38 18.16 -2.92
C LEU A 25 -12.45 19.28 -2.94
N PRO A 26 -12.06 20.57 -2.80
CA PRO A 26 -12.98 21.69 -2.90
C PRO A 26 -13.67 21.68 -4.28
N GLY A 27 -14.99 21.44 -4.30
CA GLY A 27 -15.80 21.42 -5.52
C GLY A 27 -16.52 20.10 -5.82
N ALA A 28 -16.19 19.00 -5.13
CA ALA A 28 -16.88 17.71 -5.31
C ALA A 28 -18.20 17.59 -4.52
N GLY A 29 -18.44 18.48 -3.53
CA GLY A 29 -19.58 18.43 -2.61
C GLY A 29 -20.59 19.57 -2.70
N ALA A 30 -20.49 20.47 -3.68
CA ALA A 30 -21.37 21.65 -3.76
C ALA A 30 -22.53 21.43 -4.76
N ALA A 31 -23.42 20.49 -4.46
CA ALA A 31 -24.70 20.38 -5.15
C ALA A 31 -25.80 19.76 -4.25
N ALA A 32 -26.07 20.36 -3.09
CA ALA A 32 -27.37 20.28 -2.42
C ALA A 32 -27.37 21.12 -1.13
N ALA A 33 -27.57 22.43 -1.24
CA ALA A 33 -28.17 23.26 -0.18
C ALA A 33 -28.47 24.64 -0.76
N THR A 34 -29.53 24.76 -1.55
CA THR A 34 -30.09 26.06 -1.95
C THR A 34 -30.74 26.68 -0.70
N ARG A 35 -29.96 27.42 0.10
CA ARG A 35 -30.52 28.37 1.06
C ARG A 35 -30.70 29.71 0.35
N VAL A 36 -31.96 30.08 0.20
CA VAL A 36 -32.42 31.40 -0.24
C VAL A 36 -31.82 32.47 0.70
N PRO A 37 -31.14 33.50 0.20
CA PRO A 37 -30.70 34.61 1.04
C PRO A 37 -31.84 35.61 1.21
N THR A 38 -32.34 35.77 2.43
CA THR A 38 -33.11 36.94 2.84
C THR A 38 -32.16 38.06 3.25
N ALA A 39 -32.31 39.21 2.60
CA ALA A 39 -31.58 40.44 2.86
C ALA A 39 -32.08 41.16 4.14
N ALA A 40 -31.14 41.72 4.91
CA ALA A 40 -31.28 42.93 5.74
C ALA A 40 -29.85 43.38 6.09
N ALA A 41 -29.37 44.51 5.54
CA ALA A 41 -29.27 45.82 6.21
C ALA A 41 -28.52 45.72 7.55
N GLY A 42 -27.32 46.27 7.76
CA GLY A 42 -26.86 47.61 7.41
C GLY A 42 -26.76 48.42 8.71
N GLY A 43 -25.55 48.80 9.11
CA GLY A 43 -25.30 49.65 10.29
C GLY A 43 -23.84 49.62 10.70
N GLY A 44 -23.09 50.65 10.30
CA GLY A 44 -21.70 50.88 10.67
C GLY A 44 -21.54 51.78 11.90
N ASP A 45 -20.34 52.37 11.96
CA ASP A 45 -19.77 53.29 12.95
C ASP A 45 -19.13 52.59 14.17
N GLY A 46 -17.90 52.87 14.57
CA GLY A 46 -16.91 53.87 14.17
C GLY A 46 -15.80 53.93 15.24
N ASP A 47 -14.61 54.39 14.83
CA ASP A 47 -13.49 54.93 15.63
C ASP A 47 -12.80 54.03 16.69
N GLY A 48 -11.48 54.07 16.91
CA GLY A 48 -10.40 54.92 16.42
C GLY A 48 -9.25 54.92 17.44
N CYS A 49 -8.00 55.06 16.96
CA CYS A 49 -6.76 55.41 17.71
C CYS A 49 -6.24 54.44 18.81
N ALA A 50 -4.95 54.34 19.14
CA ALA A 50 -3.68 54.79 18.58
C ALA A 50 -2.51 54.19 19.42
N ALA A 51 -1.39 53.93 18.72
CA ALA A 51 0.00 54.21 19.10
C ALA A 51 0.86 53.33 20.06
N ALA A 52 2.08 53.06 19.53
CA ALA A 52 3.45 53.16 20.13
C ALA A 52 3.84 52.15 21.24
N ARG A 53 5.06 51.59 21.37
CA ARG A 53 6.44 51.65 20.81
C ARG A 53 7.07 50.26 21.13
N ASP A 54 7.88 49.63 20.29
CA ASP A 54 9.31 49.83 19.96
C ASP A 54 10.33 49.53 21.08
N ASP A 55 11.47 48.96 20.65
CA ASP A 55 12.70 48.48 21.33
C ASP A 55 12.90 46.97 21.04
N GLY A 56 13.90 46.45 20.30
CA GLY A 56 15.17 47.01 19.82
C GLY A 56 16.33 46.14 20.33
N ALA A 57 16.87 45.22 19.51
CA ALA A 57 18.22 44.65 19.70
C ALA A 57 18.76 43.96 18.42
N ALA A 58 19.71 44.64 17.76
CA ALA A 58 20.71 44.08 16.83
C ALA A 58 21.80 43.33 17.65
N ALA A 59 22.79 42.58 17.16
CA ALA A 59 23.43 42.33 15.87
C ALA A 59 24.35 41.09 16.03
N ALA A 60 24.74 40.42 14.94
CA ALA A 60 26.14 40.02 14.66
C ALA A 60 26.22 39.16 13.38
N ALA A 61 26.89 39.71 12.36
CA ALA A 61 27.29 39.04 11.12
C ALA A 61 28.79 39.30 10.90
N VAL A 62 29.57 38.25 10.61
CA VAL A 62 30.95 38.20 10.05
C VAL A 62 31.16 36.71 9.64
N ALA A 63 31.68 36.25 8.50
CA ALA A 63 32.24 36.82 7.27
C ALA A 63 32.18 35.77 6.13
N GLU A 64 32.16 36.28 4.89
CA GLU A 64 32.41 35.57 3.62
C GLU A 64 33.90 35.30 3.34
N ARG A 65 34.17 34.33 2.45
CA ARG A 65 35.24 34.22 1.40
C ARG A 65 35.44 32.73 1.04
N ASP A 66 35.59 32.22 -0.20
CA ASP A 66 36.05 32.77 -1.48
C ASP A 66 35.50 31.96 -2.71
N LEU A 67 35.21 32.71 -3.79
CA LEU A 67 35.38 32.51 -5.25
C LEU A 67 35.32 31.11 -5.91
N GLU A 68 34.37 30.86 -6.82
CA GLU A 68 34.39 31.17 -8.28
C GLU A 68 35.39 30.37 -9.14
N LYS A 69 34.84 29.58 -10.09
CA LYS A 69 35.30 29.44 -11.49
C LYS A 69 34.38 28.48 -12.26
N LEU A 70 33.59 29.01 -13.19
CA LEU A 70 33.45 28.59 -14.61
C LEU A 70 32.21 29.21 -15.24
N GLN A 71 32.44 30.25 -16.05
CA GLN A 71 31.46 30.85 -16.95
C GLN A 71 31.44 30.14 -18.33
N VAL A 72 30.34 30.43 -19.04
CA VAL A 72 30.13 30.44 -20.51
C VAL A 72 29.45 29.18 -21.10
N ARG A 73 28.17 29.30 -21.49
CA ARG A 73 27.75 29.63 -22.88
C ARG A 73 26.23 29.83 -23.00
N ASP A 74 25.83 30.93 -23.64
CA ASP A 74 24.46 31.26 -24.07
C ASP A 74 23.97 30.36 -25.22
N PRO A 75 22.65 30.18 -25.37
CA PRO A 75 22.07 30.35 -26.70
C PRO A 75 20.74 31.12 -26.72
N GLY A 76 20.76 32.26 -27.43
CA GLY A 76 19.96 32.46 -28.64
C GLY A 76 18.45 32.22 -28.57
N GLU A 77 17.74 33.34 -28.40
CA GLU A 77 16.39 33.70 -28.86
C GLU A 77 15.77 32.78 -29.96
N ALA A 78 14.60 32.18 -29.66
CA ALA A 78 13.75 31.48 -30.62
C ALA A 78 12.51 32.34 -30.97
N PRO A 79 12.03 32.31 -32.23
CA PRO A 79 11.09 33.30 -32.76
C PRO A 79 9.63 33.02 -32.37
N SER A 80 8.82 34.07 -32.34
CA SER A 80 7.38 34.05 -32.11
C SER A 80 6.64 33.29 -33.22
N PRO A 81 5.62 32.46 -32.92
CA PRO A 81 4.86 31.77 -33.97
C PRO A 81 3.87 32.72 -34.68
N PRO A 82 3.57 32.47 -35.97
CA PRO A 82 2.65 33.29 -36.75
C PRO A 82 1.18 33.02 -36.37
N ALA A 83 0.34 34.04 -36.54
CA ALA A 83 -1.09 33.97 -36.37
C ALA A 83 -1.71 32.96 -37.36
N ALA A 84 -2.34 31.91 -36.83
CA ALA A 84 -3.11 30.94 -37.61
C ALA A 84 -4.60 31.35 -37.65
N SER A 85 -5.11 31.36 -38.87
CA SER A 85 -6.48 31.63 -39.29
C SER A 85 -7.51 30.70 -38.65
N SER A 86 -8.70 31.26 -38.42
CA SER A 86 -9.94 30.57 -38.09
C SER A 86 -10.31 29.54 -39.15
N ASP A 87 -10.38 28.26 -38.75
CA ASP A 87 -11.44 27.29 -39.09
C ASP A 87 -10.96 25.88 -38.71
N ASP A 88 -11.19 25.48 -37.45
CA ASP A 88 -11.19 24.08 -37.04
C ASP A 88 -12.13 23.88 -35.82
N PRO A 89 -12.88 22.77 -35.74
CA PRO A 89 -13.99 22.62 -34.82
C PRO A 89 -13.51 22.33 -33.40
N ALA A 90 -13.77 23.29 -32.51
CA ALA A 90 -13.93 23.18 -31.05
C ALA A 90 -13.37 21.91 -30.35
N ILE A 91 -12.13 21.99 -29.89
CA ILE A 91 -11.61 21.11 -28.83
C ILE A 91 -11.43 21.94 -27.55
N CYS A 92 -12.03 21.41 -26.47
CA CYS A 92 -11.84 21.77 -25.07
C CYS A 92 -12.49 23.08 -24.57
N GLY A 93 -13.82 23.06 -24.53
CA GLY A 93 -14.58 23.82 -23.54
C GLY A 93 -14.30 23.26 -22.13
N ARG A 94 -13.96 24.16 -21.22
CA ARG A 94 -13.74 23.95 -19.77
C ARG A 94 -14.80 23.01 -19.17
N SER A 95 -14.43 21.77 -18.86
CA SER A 95 -15.18 20.92 -17.94
C SER A 95 -14.47 20.92 -16.59
N ALA A 96 -15.19 21.36 -15.57
CA ALA A 96 -14.82 21.18 -14.18
C ALA A 96 -14.41 19.71 -13.95
N ARG A 97 -13.24 19.52 -13.32
CA ARG A 97 -12.71 18.19 -12.98
C ARG A 97 -13.48 17.66 -11.77
N SER A 98 -14.62 17.01 -11.99
CA SER A 98 -15.18 16.07 -11.02
C SER A 98 -14.44 14.74 -11.21
N GLY A 99 -13.71 14.30 -10.20
CA GLY A 99 -13.02 13.02 -10.24
C GLY A 99 -13.95 11.80 -10.07
N CYS A 100 -15.24 12.02 -9.80
CA CYS A 100 -16.26 11.01 -10.08
C CYS A 100 -16.76 11.22 -11.51
N GLY A 101 -16.80 10.14 -12.31
CA GLY A 101 -17.66 10.14 -13.49
C GLY A 101 -19.09 10.45 -13.05
N ARG A 102 -19.91 11.02 -13.95
CA ARG A 102 -21.31 11.42 -13.66
C ARG A 102 -22.19 10.28 -13.10
N ASP A 103 -21.69 9.05 -13.08
CA ASP A 103 -22.39 7.81 -12.75
C ASP A 103 -21.99 7.19 -11.39
N GLY A 104 -21.13 7.84 -10.60
CA GLY A 104 -20.68 7.29 -9.29
C GLY A 104 -19.64 6.17 -9.41
N VAL A 105 -18.94 6.09 -10.55
CA VAL A 105 -17.84 5.15 -10.79
C VAL A 105 -16.50 5.82 -10.45
N LEU A 106 -15.70 5.16 -9.62
CA LEU A 106 -14.34 5.56 -9.25
C LEU A 106 -13.33 4.66 -9.96
N ASN A 107 -12.49 5.23 -10.82
CA ASN A 107 -11.40 4.52 -11.49
C ASN A 107 -10.06 4.95 -10.89
N VAL A 108 -9.27 3.99 -10.42
CA VAL A 108 -7.96 4.23 -9.79
C VAL A 108 -6.89 3.43 -10.53
N LEU A 109 -5.87 4.11 -11.04
CA LEU A 109 -4.70 3.46 -11.64
C LEU A 109 -3.58 3.32 -10.61
N LEU A 110 -3.17 2.09 -10.33
CA LEU A 110 -2.05 1.74 -9.46
C LEU A 110 -0.88 1.24 -10.31
N VAL A 111 0.23 1.97 -10.29
CA VAL A 111 1.45 1.62 -11.05
C VAL A 111 2.58 1.31 -10.09
N GLY A 112 3.05 0.07 -10.09
CA GLY A 112 4.14 -0.37 -9.21
C GLY A 112 3.83 -0.16 -7.74
N ALA A 113 2.58 -0.41 -7.33
CA ALA A 113 2.15 -0.26 -5.95
C ALA A 113 2.85 -1.26 -5.03
N ALA A 114 3.21 -2.44 -5.55
CA ALA A 114 3.93 -3.53 -4.88
C ALA A 114 3.23 -4.17 -3.66
N ASP A 115 2.21 -3.51 -3.11
CA ASP A 115 1.37 -4.02 -2.01
C ASP A 115 -0.13 -3.69 -2.19
N THR A 116 -0.94 -4.18 -1.25
CA THR A 116 -2.42 -4.11 -1.26
C THR A 116 -2.98 -2.98 -0.41
N CYS A 117 -2.16 -2.10 0.18
CA CYS A 117 -2.62 -1.23 1.27
C CYS A 117 -3.70 -0.23 0.83
N HIS A 118 -3.51 0.40 -0.33
CA HIS A 118 -4.47 1.34 -0.90
C HIS A 118 -5.78 0.66 -1.30
N VAL A 119 -5.69 -0.52 -1.90
CA VAL A 119 -6.87 -1.33 -2.29
C VAL A 119 -7.65 -1.73 -1.04
N LEU A 120 -6.97 -2.27 -0.03
CA LEU A 120 -7.60 -2.75 1.20
C LEU A 120 -8.30 -1.63 1.98
N ARG A 121 -7.62 -0.50 2.19
CA ARG A 121 -8.22 0.64 2.90
C ARG A 121 -9.42 1.18 2.15
N THR A 122 -9.31 1.42 0.84
CA THR A 122 -10.42 1.93 0.04
C THR A 122 -11.60 0.93 0.00
N MET A 123 -11.34 -0.36 -0.22
CA MET A 123 -12.38 -1.40 -0.27
C MET A 123 -13.09 -1.56 1.07
N SER A 124 -12.37 -1.46 2.19
CA SER A 124 -12.97 -1.57 3.52
C SER A 124 -13.81 -0.36 3.92
N ARG A 125 -13.50 0.84 3.41
CA ARG A 125 -14.17 2.09 3.84
C ARG A 125 -15.15 2.65 2.82
N CYS A 126 -15.20 2.08 1.61
CA CYS A 126 -16.13 2.50 0.55
C CYS A 126 -17.60 2.54 1.00
N TRP A 127 -18.00 1.70 1.97
CA TRP A 127 -19.36 1.65 2.48
C TRP A 127 -19.83 3.00 3.06
N ARG A 128 -18.90 3.78 3.62
CA ARG A 128 -19.15 5.10 4.21
C ARG A 128 -19.61 6.13 3.18
N ARG A 129 -19.31 5.88 1.91
CA ARG A 129 -19.61 6.75 0.77
C ARG A 129 -20.52 6.06 -0.26
N LYS A 130 -21.32 5.07 0.14
CA LYS A 130 -22.27 4.31 -0.71
C LYS A 130 -23.20 5.16 -1.59
N GLN A 131 -23.52 6.39 -1.16
CA GLN A 131 -24.36 7.30 -1.94
C GLN A 131 -23.61 7.97 -3.10
N ALA A 132 -22.28 8.11 -2.98
CA ALA A 132 -21.44 8.83 -3.92
C ALA A 132 -20.60 7.89 -4.81
N VAL A 133 -20.26 6.69 -4.31
CA VAL A 133 -19.48 5.67 -5.02
C VAL A 133 -20.30 4.38 -5.12
N ARG A 134 -20.60 3.99 -6.35
CA ARG A 134 -21.36 2.77 -6.70
C ARG A 134 -20.48 1.66 -7.25
N GLU A 135 -19.33 2.02 -7.82
CA GLU A 135 -18.38 1.08 -8.41
C GLU A 135 -16.96 1.63 -8.26
N ILE A 136 -16.01 0.75 -7.95
CA ILE A 136 -14.59 1.05 -7.79
C ILE A 136 -13.79 0.10 -8.67
N ASN A 137 -13.10 0.65 -9.66
CA ASN A 137 -12.26 -0.10 -10.58
C ASN A 137 -10.80 0.28 -10.34
N PHE A 138 -10.03 -0.66 -9.81
CA PHE A 138 -8.58 -0.57 -9.72
C PHE A 138 -7.96 -1.12 -11.00
N TYR A 139 -7.10 -0.36 -11.65
CA TYR A 139 -6.27 -0.81 -12.76
C TYR A 139 -4.86 -1.01 -12.23
N LEU A 140 -4.41 -2.26 -12.15
CA LEU A 140 -3.14 -2.63 -11.56
C LEU A 140 -2.10 -2.88 -12.66
N ILE A 141 -1.02 -2.10 -12.64
CA ILE A 141 0.17 -2.31 -13.49
C ILE A 141 1.32 -2.73 -12.58
N GLU A 142 1.74 -3.98 -12.72
CA GLU A 142 2.92 -4.54 -12.08
C GLU A 142 3.81 -5.21 -13.13
N ASN A 143 5.13 -5.15 -12.91
CA ASN A 143 6.09 -5.62 -13.91
C ASN A 143 6.47 -7.11 -13.75
N GLN A 144 5.98 -7.78 -12.70
CA GLN A 144 6.36 -9.16 -12.38
C GLN A 144 5.18 -9.97 -11.85
N ALA A 145 5.03 -11.20 -12.36
CA ALA A 145 4.01 -12.14 -11.92
C ALA A 145 4.02 -12.40 -10.39
N PRO A 146 5.17 -12.58 -9.71
CA PRO A 146 5.20 -12.72 -8.25
C PRO A 146 4.52 -11.59 -7.47
N VAL A 147 4.58 -10.35 -7.96
CA VAL A 147 3.99 -9.19 -7.28
C VAL A 147 2.47 -9.23 -7.40
N VAL A 148 1.94 -9.48 -8.60
CA VAL A 148 0.49 -9.66 -8.81
C VAL A 148 -0.04 -10.86 -8.03
N ALA A 149 0.66 -11.99 -8.09
CA ALA A 149 0.33 -13.17 -7.32
C ALA A 149 0.28 -12.83 -5.81
N ARG A 150 1.20 -11.99 -5.32
CA ARG A 150 1.23 -11.55 -3.92
C ARG A 150 0.03 -10.67 -3.58
N HIS A 151 -0.42 -9.78 -4.46
CA HIS A 151 -1.68 -9.04 -4.27
C HIS A 151 -2.87 -9.99 -4.12
N MET A 152 -2.96 -11.01 -4.98
CA MET A 152 -4.02 -12.04 -4.89
C MET A 152 -3.94 -12.83 -3.58
N MET A 153 -2.75 -13.25 -3.15
CA MET A 153 -2.56 -13.95 -1.88
C MET A 153 -2.95 -13.09 -0.68
N LEU A 154 -2.50 -11.84 -0.64
CA LEU A 154 -2.80 -10.92 0.46
C LEU A 154 -4.29 -10.64 0.57
N LEU A 155 -4.97 -10.27 -0.52
CA LEU A 155 -6.42 -10.02 -0.47
C LEU A 155 -7.22 -11.30 -0.19
N SER A 156 -6.79 -12.47 -0.70
CA SER A 156 -7.44 -13.75 -0.40
C SER A 156 -7.22 -14.23 1.03
N SER A 157 -6.09 -13.87 1.66
CA SER A 157 -5.83 -14.18 3.07
C SER A 157 -6.79 -13.50 4.04
N LEU A 158 -7.41 -12.40 3.59
CA LEU A 158 -8.42 -11.69 4.36
C LEU A 158 -9.78 -12.36 4.27
N MET A 159 -10.00 -13.33 3.38
CA MET A 159 -11.30 -13.97 3.19
C MET A 159 -11.36 -15.28 3.98
N ASN A 160 -12.51 -15.56 4.62
CA ASN A 160 -12.72 -16.87 5.25
C ASN A 160 -12.64 -17.96 4.20
N ASP A 161 -12.04 -19.09 4.56
CA ASP A 161 -12.18 -20.29 3.75
C ASP A 161 -13.66 -20.69 3.73
N ARG A 162 -14.17 -21.06 2.55
CA ARG A 162 -15.44 -21.81 2.47
C ARG A 162 -15.13 -23.18 3.08
N GLY A 163 -15.20 -23.28 4.40
CA GLY A 163 -14.94 -24.54 5.09
C GLY A 163 -15.90 -25.61 4.56
N GLU A 164 -15.47 -26.87 4.60
CA GLU A 164 -16.41 -27.98 4.54
C GLU A 164 -17.41 -27.78 5.68
N VAL A 165 -18.69 -27.67 5.31
CA VAL A 165 -19.78 -27.61 6.28
C VAL A 165 -19.74 -28.95 7.02
N GLY A 166 -19.35 -28.93 8.30
CA GLY A 166 -19.44 -30.13 9.13
C GLY A 166 -20.89 -30.62 9.18
N THR A 167 -21.09 -31.88 9.55
CA THR A 167 -22.41 -32.54 9.67
C THR A 167 -23.42 -31.84 10.58
N GLU A 168 -23.03 -30.77 11.28
CA GLU A 168 -23.88 -29.92 12.14
C GLU A 168 -24.11 -28.49 11.61
N GLY A 169 -23.79 -28.19 10.35
CA GLY A 169 -24.02 -26.84 9.79
C GLY A 169 -23.10 -25.74 10.33
N ARG A 170 -22.06 -26.11 11.11
CA ARG A 170 -21.02 -25.19 11.59
C ARG A 170 -19.75 -25.33 10.77
N CYS A 171 -19.25 -24.20 10.26
CA CYS A 171 -17.91 -24.12 9.69
C CYS A 171 -16.89 -24.35 10.83
N LEU A 172 -16.10 -25.42 10.75
CA LEU A 172 -15.09 -25.77 11.78
C LEU A 172 -13.91 -24.79 11.85
N CYS A 173 -13.88 -23.76 10.99
CA CYS A 173 -12.75 -22.83 10.84
C CYS A 173 -13.21 -21.40 10.51
N SER A 174 -14.03 -20.76 11.34
CA SER A 174 -14.07 -19.29 11.33
C SER A 174 -12.92 -18.77 12.18
N ASP A 175 -11.77 -18.46 11.57
CA ASP A 175 -10.74 -17.69 12.27
C ASP A 175 -11.32 -16.34 12.70
N SER A 176 -10.94 -15.86 13.89
CA SER A 176 -11.34 -14.51 14.31
C SER A 176 -10.71 -13.44 13.40
N ASN A 177 -11.27 -12.23 13.41
CA ASN A 177 -10.75 -11.12 12.62
C ASN A 177 -9.32 -10.76 13.04
N GLU A 178 -8.96 -10.96 14.31
CA GLU A 178 -7.60 -10.80 14.81
C GLU A 178 -6.63 -11.83 14.20
N GLU A 179 -6.99 -13.11 14.17
CA GLU A 179 -6.14 -14.16 13.61
C GLU A 179 -5.96 -13.97 12.09
N ARG A 180 -7.00 -13.52 11.39
CA ARG A 180 -6.91 -13.14 9.96
C ARG A 180 -6.01 -11.92 9.75
N ALA A 181 -6.16 -10.90 10.59
CA ALA A 181 -5.30 -9.71 10.53
C ALA A 181 -3.83 -10.06 10.78
N GLN A 182 -3.56 -10.89 11.79
CA GLN A 182 -2.22 -11.37 12.12
C GLN A 182 -1.62 -12.19 10.98
N ARG A 183 -2.38 -13.14 10.41
CA ARG A 183 -1.95 -13.92 9.25
C ARG A 183 -1.64 -13.04 8.04
N TYR A 184 -2.52 -12.08 7.75
CA TYR A 184 -2.29 -11.12 6.67
C TYR A 184 -0.98 -10.36 6.89
N LEU A 185 -0.75 -9.85 8.11
CA LEU A 185 0.46 -9.11 8.45
C LEU A 185 1.72 -9.99 8.41
N GLU A 186 1.65 -11.26 8.81
CA GLU A 186 2.74 -12.22 8.66
C GLU A 186 3.11 -12.42 7.18
N ILE A 187 2.12 -12.73 6.33
CA ILE A 187 2.32 -12.93 4.89
C ILE A 187 2.88 -11.65 4.28
N TYR A 188 2.32 -10.49 4.66
CA TYR A 188 2.68 -9.16 4.20
C TYR A 188 4.11 -8.80 4.60
N SER A 189 4.57 -9.04 5.81
CA SER A 189 5.75 -8.31 6.33
C SER A 189 6.95 -9.17 6.72
N ASN A 190 6.76 -10.47 6.96
CA ASN A 190 7.78 -11.31 7.57
C ASN A 190 8.49 -12.19 6.54
N CYS A 191 9.81 -12.34 6.70
CA CYS A 191 10.61 -13.26 5.88
C CYS A 191 10.34 -14.74 6.24
N PHE A 192 9.89 -15.00 7.46
CA PHE A 192 9.56 -16.33 7.96
C PHE A 192 8.14 -16.34 8.52
N LEU A 193 7.48 -17.48 8.41
CA LEU A 193 6.09 -17.71 8.78
C LEU A 193 6.00 -18.80 9.85
N ARG A 194 4.94 -18.72 10.66
CA ARG A 194 4.47 -19.85 11.47
C ARG A 194 4.01 -20.99 10.55
N GLU A 195 4.06 -22.22 11.06
CA GLU A 195 3.63 -23.41 10.30
C GLU A 195 2.18 -23.30 9.82
N LYS A 196 1.27 -22.86 10.70
CA LYS A 196 -0.14 -22.59 10.34
C LYS A 196 -0.28 -21.64 9.15
N THR A 197 0.44 -20.52 9.17
CA THR A 197 0.38 -19.51 8.10
C THR A 197 1.02 -20.01 6.80
N TYR A 198 2.09 -20.82 6.90
CA TYR A 198 2.70 -21.46 5.74
C TYR A 198 1.76 -22.48 5.08
N ASP A 199 1.10 -23.33 5.86
CA ASP A 199 0.11 -24.29 5.35
C ASP A 199 -1.11 -23.61 4.73
N PHE A 200 -1.54 -22.50 5.31
CA PHE A 200 -2.55 -21.63 4.73
C PHE A 200 -2.13 -21.12 3.33
N VAL A 201 -0.91 -20.60 3.19
CA VAL A 201 -0.39 -20.10 1.89
C VAL A 201 -0.40 -21.21 0.83
N LYS A 202 0.00 -22.44 1.18
CA LYS A 202 -0.03 -23.58 0.25
C LYS A 202 -1.45 -23.90 -0.22
N THR A 203 -2.37 -23.99 0.73
CA THR A 203 -3.78 -24.31 0.47
C THR A 203 -4.44 -23.22 -0.37
N ARG A 204 -4.20 -21.96 0.00
CA ARG A 204 -4.74 -20.81 -0.70
C ARG A 204 -4.17 -20.68 -2.11
N ALA A 205 -2.88 -20.95 -2.30
CA ALA A 205 -2.25 -20.98 -3.63
C ALA A 205 -2.90 -22.03 -4.56
N ALA A 206 -3.25 -23.21 -4.04
CA ALA A 206 -3.98 -24.20 -4.82
C ALA A 206 -5.39 -23.71 -5.25
N GLY A 207 -6.09 -22.99 -4.37
CA GLY A 207 -7.35 -22.32 -4.72
C GLY A 207 -7.18 -21.23 -5.78
N LEU A 208 -6.13 -20.41 -5.67
CA LEU A 208 -5.84 -19.35 -6.65
C LEU A 208 -5.51 -19.90 -8.04
N ILE A 209 -4.87 -21.09 -8.14
CA ILE A 209 -4.67 -21.77 -9.42
C ILE A 209 -6.02 -22.13 -10.07
N ARG A 210 -6.98 -22.62 -9.28
CA ARG A 210 -8.33 -22.92 -9.78
C ARG A 210 -9.08 -21.67 -10.24
N VAL A 211 -8.89 -20.55 -9.55
CA VAL A 211 -9.43 -19.25 -9.97
C VAL A 211 -8.82 -18.81 -11.31
N LEU A 212 -7.50 -18.91 -11.44
CA LEU A 212 -6.77 -18.54 -12.64
C LEU A 212 -7.19 -19.37 -13.87
N THR A 213 -7.47 -20.67 -13.69
CA THR A 213 -7.93 -21.56 -14.76
C THR A 213 -9.44 -21.49 -15.01
N GLY A 214 -10.19 -20.72 -14.23
CA GLY A 214 -11.65 -20.61 -14.31
C GLY A 214 -12.42 -21.80 -13.73
N ALA A 215 -11.73 -22.74 -13.07
CA ALA A 215 -12.32 -23.93 -12.44
C ALA A 215 -12.98 -23.64 -11.07
N ASP A 216 -12.92 -22.39 -10.60
CA ASP A 216 -13.53 -21.94 -9.34
C ASP A 216 -14.10 -20.52 -9.50
N ALA A 217 -15.05 -20.36 -10.43
CA ALA A 217 -15.69 -19.07 -10.72
C ALA A 217 -16.54 -18.52 -9.56
N GLU A 218 -16.98 -19.40 -8.65
CA GLU A 218 -17.72 -19.02 -7.44
C GLU A 218 -16.81 -18.45 -6.35
N ASN A 219 -15.49 -18.56 -6.49
CA ASN A 219 -14.55 -17.98 -5.55
C ASN A 219 -14.70 -16.45 -5.53
N PRO A 220 -14.84 -15.81 -4.35
CA PRO A 220 -14.93 -14.35 -4.30
C PRO A 220 -13.72 -13.64 -4.92
N ILE A 221 -12.54 -14.28 -4.92
CA ILE A 221 -11.35 -13.75 -5.61
C ILE A 221 -11.52 -13.70 -7.12
N ALA A 222 -12.26 -14.65 -7.72
CA ALA A 222 -12.57 -14.62 -9.15
C ALA A 222 -13.42 -13.40 -9.53
N THR A 223 -14.27 -12.93 -8.60
CA THR A 223 -15.07 -11.70 -8.82
C THR A 223 -14.27 -10.42 -8.57
N LEU A 224 -13.28 -10.47 -7.67
CA LEU A 224 -12.45 -9.32 -7.31
C LEU A 224 -11.36 -9.04 -8.34
N PHE A 225 -10.73 -10.07 -8.91
CA PHE A 225 -9.66 -9.92 -9.89
C PHE A 225 -10.13 -10.22 -11.31
N ASP A 226 -10.12 -9.19 -12.15
CA ASP A 226 -10.27 -9.35 -13.59
C ASP A 226 -8.90 -9.56 -14.25
N LEU A 227 -8.69 -10.79 -14.72
CA LEU A 227 -7.47 -11.23 -15.40
C LEU A 227 -7.63 -11.28 -16.93
N SER A 228 -8.76 -10.78 -17.47
CA SER A 228 -9.10 -10.86 -18.89
C SER A 228 -8.06 -10.21 -19.80
N ALA A 229 -7.42 -9.14 -19.33
CA ALA A 229 -6.40 -8.42 -20.08
C ALA A 229 -5.04 -9.13 -20.15
N LEU A 230 -4.77 -10.10 -19.27
CA LEU A 230 -3.50 -10.84 -19.26
C LEU A 230 -3.41 -11.84 -20.43
N ARG A 231 -2.23 -11.90 -21.05
CA ARG A 231 -1.91 -12.91 -22.08
C ARG A 231 -1.83 -14.30 -21.45
N HIS A 232 -2.03 -15.35 -22.26
CA HIS A 232 -1.89 -16.74 -21.80
C HIS A 232 -0.56 -17.00 -21.09
N ARG A 233 0.55 -16.53 -21.67
CA ARG A 233 1.88 -16.64 -21.06
C ARG A 233 1.96 -16.00 -19.67
N GLU A 234 1.33 -14.84 -19.46
CA GLU A 234 1.36 -14.14 -18.18
C GLU A 234 0.52 -14.87 -17.12
N ARG A 235 -0.54 -15.56 -17.55
CA ARG A 235 -1.30 -16.47 -16.68
C ARG A 235 -0.47 -17.70 -16.33
N ASP A 236 0.24 -18.30 -17.30
CA ASP A 236 1.15 -19.41 -17.03
C ASP A 236 2.26 -18.99 -16.04
N ASP A 237 2.77 -17.76 -16.14
CA ASP A 237 3.74 -17.19 -15.18
C ASP A 237 3.13 -17.06 -13.77
N LEU A 238 1.86 -16.68 -13.64
CA LEU A 238 1.15 -16.67 -12.33
C LEU A 238 0.98 -18.08 -11.77
N GLU A 239 0.56 -19.03 -12.61
CA GLU A 239 0.44 -20.43 -12.21
C GLU A 239 1.79 -21.00 -11.75
N PHE A 240 2.88 -20.67 -12.45
CA PHE A 240 4.23 -21.04 -12.08
C PHE A 240 4.60 -20.53 -10.68
N VAL A 241 4.22 -19.30 -10.33
CA VAL A 241 4.42 -18.74 -8.99
C VAL A 241 3.62 -19.48 -7.93
N PHE A 242 2.32 -19.70 -8.16
CA PHE A 242 1.47 -20.40 -7.19
C PHE A 242 1.94 -21.85 -6.96
N ASN A 243 2.38 -22.53 -8.03
CA ASN A 243 2.99 -23.85 -7.92
C ASN A 243 4.27 -23.83 -7.09
N PHE A 244 5.11 -22.80 -7.21
CA PHE A 244 6.29 -22.65 -6.35
C PHE A 244 5.94 -22.43 -4.87
N TRP A 245 4.87 -21.70 -4.56
CA TRP A 245 4.47 -21.47 -3.17
C TRP A 245 3.96 -22.73 -2.47
N ARG A 246 3.27 -23.62 -3.19
CA ARG A 246 2.75 -24.88 -2.63
C ARG A 246 3.75 -26.04 -2.63
N ASP A 247 4.81 -25.97 -3.43
CA ASP A 247 5.75 -27.06 -3.65
C ASP A 247 6.94 -27.02 -2.70
N GLU A 248 6.86 -27.77 -1.60
CA GLU A 248 7.92 -27.84 -0.59
C GLU A 248 9.22 -28.47 -1.09
N SER A 249 9.17 -29.29 -2.15
CA SER A 249 10.35 -29.96 -2.69
C SER A 249 11.34 -28.97 -3.31
N LYS A 250 10.83 -27.82 -3.80
CA LYS A 250 11.67 -26.73 -4.31
C LYS A 250 12.39 -26.06 -3.17
N ARG A 251 13.72 -26.14 -3.17
CA ARG A 251 14.58 -25.44 -2.21
C ARG A 251 14.38 -23.92 -2.34
N PHE A 252 14.06 -23.28 -1.23
CA PHE A 252 14.00 -21.82 -1.12
C PHE A 252 14.63 -21.39 0.20
N ASP A 253 15.92 -21.04 0.11
CA ASP A 253 16.75 -20.68 1.25
C ASP A 253 16.61 -19.19 1.54
N MET A 254 15.55 -18.82 2.26
CA MET A 254 15.24 -17.43 2.56
C MET A 254 16.37 -16.75 3.35
N GLU A 255 17.01 -17.47 4.27
CA GLU A 255 18.07 -16.93 5.10
C GLU A 255 19.27 -16.51 4.25
N ASP A 256 19.74 -17.41 3.39
CA ASP A 256 20.86 -17.17 2.48
C ASP A 256 20.53 -16.09 1.44
N LEU A 257 19.33 -16.10 0.86
CA LEU A 257 18.88 -15.07 -0.09
C LEU A 257 18.80 -13.69 0.56
N ARG A 258 18.19 -13.58 1.74
CA ARG A 258 18.14 -12.33 2.51
C ARG A 258 19.53 -11.89 2.91
N ASN A 259 20.39 -12.80 3.36
CA ASN A 259 21.76 -12.49 3.74
C ASN A 259 22.56 -11.88 2.58
N ARG A 260 22.48 -12.47 1.37
CA ARG A 260 23.11 -11.88 0.18
C ARG A 260 22.57 -10.48 -0.12
N ARG A 261 21.27 -10.27 -0.01
CA ARG A 261 20.65 -8.94 -0.18
C ARG A 261 21.20 -7.93 0.83
N LEU A 262 21.34 -8.33 2.11
CA LEU A 262 21.92 -7.50 3.16
C LEU A 262 23.41 -7.22 2.93
N LEU A 263 24.19 -8.19 2.48
CA LEU A 263 25.60 -8.01 2.12
C LEU A 263 25.75 -6.96 1.02
N THR A 264 24.92 -7.03 -0.02
CA THR A 264 24.90 -6.01 -1.09
C THR A 264 24.47 -4.64 -0.55
N PHE A 265 23.44 -4.58 0.29
CA PHE A 265 22.90 -3.33 0.80
C PHE A 265 23.84 -2.60 1.78
N TYR A 266 24.42 -3.33 2.74
CA TYR A 266 25.30 -2.75 3.75
C TYR A 266 26.75 -2.59 3.28
N GLY A 267 27.20 -3.42 2.34
CA GLY A 267 28.58 -3.45 1.86
C GLY A 267 29.56 -3.64 3.02
N ILE A 268 30.57 -2.78 3.09
CA ILE A 268 31.60 -2.79 4.15
C ILE A 268 31.04 -2.63 5.57
N ARG A 269 29.79 -2.14 5.73
CA ARG A 269 29.15 -1.93 7.03
C ARG A 269 28.28 -3.11 7.47
N TYR A 270 28.36 -4.25 6.79
CA TYR A 270 27.53 -5.41 7.09
C TYR A 270 27.75 -5.95 8.52
N ASP A 271 29.00 -5.95 8.99
CA ASP A 271 29.34 -6.40 10.35
C ASP A 271 28.86 -5.41 11.42
N SER A 272 28.82 -4.12 11.08
CA SER A 272 28.29 -3.05 11.94
C SER A 272 26.81 -2.73 11.68
N ARG A 273 26.07 -3.61 10.99
CA ARG A 273 24.68 -3.37 10.56
C ARG A 273 23.71 -3.01 11.68
N HIS A 274 23.94 -3.48 12.90
CA HIS A 274 23.15 -3.10 14.07
C HIS A 274 23.26 -1.58 14.33
N ASN A 275 24.49 -1.04 14.30
CA ASN A 275 24.74 0.38 14.49
C ASN A 275 24.23 1.20 13.30
N VAL A 276 24.32 0.66 12.08
CA VAL A 276 23.73 1.30 10.90
C VAL A 276 22.20 1.36 11.00
N ALA A 277 21.54 0.30 11.48
CA ALA A 277 20.10 0.30 11.69
C ALA A 277 19.68 1.32 12.76
N ASP A 278 20.47 1.48 13.82
CA ASP A 278 20.22 2.50 14.85
C ASP A 278 20.37 3.93 14.30
N TYR A 279 21.41 4.16 13.49
CA TYR A 279 21.62 5.44 12.82
C TYR A 279 20.47 5.74 11.84
N ASP A 280 20.11 4.78 10.99
CA ASP A 280 19.00 4.91 10.04
C ASP A 280 17.67 5.23 10.75
N TYR A 281 17.42 4.63 11.91
CA TYR A 281 16.23 4.92 12.71
C TYR A 281 16.15 6.40 13.11
N HIS A 282 17.20 6.96 13.71
CA HIS A 282 17.19 8.34 14.16
C HIS A 282 17.21 9.32 12.98
N MET A 283 18.06 9.08 11.99
CA MET A 283 18.35 10.05 10.93
C MET A 283 17.37 10.00 9.75
N LYS A 284 16.77 8.84 9.46
CA LYS A 284 15.87 8.66 8.31
C LYS A 284 14.41 8.49 8.72
N LEU A 285 14.15 7.81 9.84
CA LEU A 285 12.79 7.50 10.28
C LEU A 285 12.22 8.59 11.20
N GLN A 286 13.00 9.00 12.21
CA GLN A 286 12.57 10.02 13.18
C GLN A 286 12.81 11.45 12.69
N GLU A 287 14.01 11.75 12.19
CA GLU A 287 14.34 13.08 11.67
C GLU A 287 13.74 13.32 10.28
N LYS A 288 13.34 14.58 10.04
CA LYS A 288 12.63 15.05 8.83
C LYS A 288 13.50 15.08 7.57
N VAL A 289 14.44 14.17 7.40
CA VAL A 289 15.37 14.20 6.26
C VAL A 289 14.72 13.64 5.00
N GLU A 290 13.88 12.62 5.12
CA GLU A 290 13.22 11.97 3.96
C GLU A 290 11.69 12.12 3.98
N TYR A 291 11.09 12.46 5.14
CA TYR A 291 9.64 12.50 5.32
C TYR A 291 9.10 13.82 5.89
N PRO A 292 8.03 14.40 5.31
CA PRO A 292 7.47 15.69 5.74
C PRO A 292 6.94 15.73 7.18
N ARG A 293 6.73 14.57 7.84
CA ARG A 293 6.06 14.50 9.15
C ARG A 293 6.84 13.83 10.30
N GLY A 294 7.97 13.17 10.05
CA GLY A 294 8.71 12.41 11.09
C GLY A 294 7.87 11.28 11.72
N VAL A 295 8.27 10.02 11.54
CA VAL A 295 7.46 8.88 12.00
C VAL A 295 7.93 8.44 13.39
N THR A 296 7.21 8.86 14.43
CA THR A 296 7.59 8.59 15.84
C THR A 296 6.95 7.35 16.47
N ILE A 297 5.89 6.82 15.86
CA ILE A 297 5.10 5.65 16.34
C ILE A 297 5.87 4.33 16.18
N ILE A 298 6.75 4.24 15.19
CA ILE A 298 7.61 3.07 15.01
C ILE A 298 8.68 3.12 16.08
N HIS A 299 8.70 2.14 16.98
CA HIS A 299 9.70 2.11 18.05
C HIS A 299 11.03 1.58 17.52
N LYS A 300 12.15 2.15 18.02
CA LYS A 300 13.53 1.68 17.72
C LYS A 300 13.66 0.17 17.82
N ARG A 301 13.06 -0.43 18.86
CA ARG A 301 13.10 -1.87 19.10
C ARG A 301 12.47 -2.66 17.95
N GLU A 302 11.31 -2.23 17.44
CA GLU A 302 10.62 -2.88 16.31
C GLU A 302 11.46 -2.76 15.04
N PHE A 303 11.93 -1.54 14.74
CA PHE A 303 12.68 -1.26 13.53
C PHE A 303 14.01 -2.02 13.47
N VAL A 304 14.83 -1.93 14.52
CA VAL A 304 16.13 -2.60 14.57
C VAL A 304 15.95 -4.12 14.55
N LYS A 305 14.96 -4.65 15.27
CA LYS A 305 14.63 -6.07 15.24
C LYS A 305 14.32 -6.54 13.82
N TRP A 306 13.39 -5.86 13.13
CA TRP A 306 13.04 -6.19 11.74
C TRP A 306 14.25 -6.09 10.80
N ARG A 307 15.09 -5.06 10.93
CA ARG A 307 16.32 -4.92 10.12
C ARG A 307 17.26 -6.12 10.28
N LEU A 308 17.32 -6.72 11.46
CA LEU A 308 18.20 -7.85 11.75
C LEU A 308 17.56 -9.20 11.39
N THR A 309 16.30 -9.43 11.77
CA THR A 309 15.64 -10.74 11.66
C THR A 309 14.77 -10.89 10.41
N GLY A 310 14.27 -9.78 9.85
CA GLY A 310 13.29 -9.79 8.76
C GLY A 310 11.86 -10.08 9.23
N ILE A 311 11.60 -10.00 10.54
CA ILE A 311 10.28 -10.20 11.15
C ILE A 311 9.81 -8.83 11.69
N ALA A 312 8.69 -8.33 11.16
CA ALA A 312 8.12 -7.04 11.53
C ALA A 312 6.89 -7.18 12.44
N HIS A 313 5.99 -8.11 12.14
CA HIS A 313 4.76 -8.30 12.91
C HIS A 313 4.77 -9.68 13.57
N GLU A 314 4.82 -9.70 14.90
CA GLU A 314 4.94 -10.92 15.67
C GLU A 314 3.69 -11.28 16.45
N VAL A 315 3.16 -12.46 16.18
CA VAL A 315 2.09 -13.06 16.98
C VAL A 315 2.67 -13.70 18.23
N ARG A 316 2.58 -13.00 19.36
CA ARG A 316 2.95 -13.50 20.70
C ARG A 316 4.37 -14.11 20.68
N GLU A 317 4.57 -15.24 21.35
CA GLU A 317 5.84 -15.98 21.42
C GLU A 317 5.94 -17.09 20.36
N ALA A 318 5.40 -16.86 19.16
CA ALA A 318 5.38 -17.88 18.13
C ALA A 318 6.74 -18.10 17.46
N ASN A 319 6.96 -19.32 16.97
CA ASN A 319 8.15 -19.71 16.23
C ASN A 319 7.97 -19.49 14.73
N TYR A 320 8.90 -18.78 14.11
CA TYR A 320 8.93 -18.49 12.68
C TYR A 320 10.01 -19.32 11.98
N VAL A 321 9.62 -20.51 11.51
CA VAL A 321 10.58 -21.51 10.99
C VAL A 321 10.45 -21.75 9.49
N LYS A 322 9.30 -21.41 8.88
CA LYS A 322 9.06 -21.67 7.45
C LYS A 322 9.38 -20.42 6.63
N PRO A 323 10.06 -20.53 5.48
CA PRO A 323 10.37 -19.37 4.65
C PRO A 323 9.11 -18.81 3.99
N ASN A 324 8.94 -17.49 4.01
CA ASN A 324 7.83 -16.82 3.33
C ASN A 324 8.06 -16.79 1.82
N ARG A 325 7.62 -17.83 1.11
CA ARG A 325 7.75 -17.95 -0.34
C ARG A 325 7.05 -16.84 -1.11
N THR A 326 6.07 -16.17 -0.50
CA THR A 326 5.35 -15.05 -1.15
C THR A 326 6.21 -13.80 -1.33
N MET A 327 7.34 -13.70 -0.61
CA MET A 327 8.33 -12.61 -0.78
C MET A 327 9.37 -12.91 -1.86
N ALA A 328 9.29 -14.08 -2.49
CA ALA A 328 10.19 -14.44 -3.57
C ALA A 328 9.82 -13.67 -4.83
N THR A 329 10.83 -13.22 -5.58
CA THR A 329 10.63 -12.84 -6.99
C THR A 329 11.44 -13.76 -7.90
N VAL A 330 11.10 -13.75 -9.18
CA VAL A 330 11.74 -14.61 -10.17
C VAL A 330 12.40 -13.76 -11.25
N GLN A 331 13.62 -14.14 -11.60
CA GLN A 331 14.33 -13.60 -12.76
C GLN A 331 14.96 -14.73 -13.57
N GLY A 332 14.85 -14.64 -14.90
CA GLY A 332 15.62 -15.48 -15.79
C GLY A 332 17.11 -15.13 -15.73
N LEU A 333 17.94 -16.06 -15.29
CA LEU A 333 19.39 -15.92 -15.33
C LEU A 333 19.96 -16.81 -16.44
N LYS A 334 20.86 -16.24 -17.27
CA LYS A 334 21.58 -17.02 -18.28
C LYS A 334 22.72 -17.80 -17.62
N GLU A 335 22.64 -19.11 -17.67
CA GLU A 335 23.69 -20.02 -17.24
C GLU A 335 24.00 -20.99 -18.38
N ALA A 336 25.26 -21.06 -18.80
CA ALA A 336 25.72 -21.92 -19.89
C ALA A 336 24.89 -21.79 -21.20
N GLY A 337 24.43 -20.57 -21.51
CA GLY A 337 23.61 -20.29 -22.70
C GLY A 337 22.11 -20.57 -22.56
N ILE A 338 21.67 -21.17 -21.45
CA ILE A 338 20.27 -21.44 -21.13
C ILE A 338 19.77 -20.41 -20.12
N THR A 339 18.58 -19.85 -20.34
CA THR A 339 17.95 -18.95 -19.36
C THR A 339 17.11 -19.77 -18.39
N THR A 340 17.56 -19.88 -17.15
CA THR A 340 16.86 -20.63 -16.09
C THR A 340 16.19 -19.65 -15.12
N PRO A 341 14.91 -19.85 -14.76
CA PRO A 341 14.27 -19.02 -13.75
C PRO A 341 14.92 -19.28 -12.38
N LYS A 342 15.37 -18.21 -11.73
CA LYS A 342 15.91 -18.25 -10.36
C LYS A 342 15.05 -17.43 -9.43
N TRP A 343 14.73 -18.03 -8.29
CA TRP A 343 14.05 -17.36 -7.18
C TRP A 343 15.05 -16.54 -6.37
N GLY A 344 14.68 -15.31 -6.04
CA GLY A 344 15.46 -14.44 -5.18
C GLY A 344 14.60 -13.68 -4.17
N PHE A 345 15.25 -12.97 -3.26
CA PHE A 345 14.61 -12.15 -2.23
C PHE A 345 14.85 -10.66 -2.52
N PHE A 346 13.76 -9.92 -2.72
CA PHE A 346 13.81 -8.49 -3.11
C PHE A 346 12.86 -7.62 -2.30
N SER A 347 12.48 -8.08 -1.10
CA SER A 347 11.79 -7.20 -0.16
C SER A 347 12.68 -6.02 0.24
N ASP A 348 12.04 -4.95 0.70
CA ASP A 348 12.74 -3.85 1.33
C ASP A 348 13.51 -4.35 2.57
N VAL A 349 14.69 -3.78 2.76
CA VAL A 349 15.61 -4.01 3.89
C VAL A 349 16.04 -2.69 4.53
N SER A 350 15.46 -1.57 4.10
CA SER A 350 15.82 -0.21 4.52
C SER A 350 14.80 0.39 5.49
N VAL A 351 13.53 0.52 5.08
CA VAL A 351 12.51 1.30 5.82
C VAL A 351 11.45 0.39 6.43
N GLY A 352 11.05 -0.63 5.68
CA GLY A 352 10.24 -1.72 6.17
C GLY A 352 8.73 -1.51 6.04
N PRO A 353 7.95 -2.51 6.46
CA PRO A 353 6.54 -2.65 6.11
C PRO A 353 5.59 -1.81 6.99
N PHE A 354 6.12 -0.92 7.83
CA PHE A 354 5.36 -0.21 8.86
C PHE A 354 4.42 0.88 8.30
N TYR A 355 4.76 1.46 7.14
CA TYR A 355 4.06 2.65 6.63
C TYR A 355 2.60 2.39 6.26
N ALA A 356 2.35 1.26 5.62
CA ALA A 356 1.03 0.92 5.10
C ALA A 356 -0.05 0.89 6.19
N PHE A 357 0.25 0.28 7.35
CA PHE A 357 -0.76 -0.04 8.36
C PHE A 357 -0.40 0.42 9.77
N GLY A 358 0.87 0.74 10.07
CA GLY A 358 1.34 0.95 11.43
C GLY A 358 1.58 2.41 11.84
N ILE A 359 1.25 3.39 10.99
CA ILE A 359 1.55 4.80 11.25
C ILE A 359 0.37 5.61 11.79
N ASP A 360 -0.81 5.43 11.19
CA ASP A 360 -2.01 6.21 11.51
C ASP A 360 -3.18 5.26 11.74
N THR A 361 -4.12 5.66 12.59
CA THR A 361 -5.31 4.89 12.93
C THR A 361 -6.46 5.80 13.35
N GLU A 362 -7.68 5.31 13.17
CA GLU A 362 -8.90 5.94 13.66
C GLU A 362 -8.98 5.87 15.20
N ASP A 363 -8.42 4.82 15.81
CA ASP A 363 -8.38 4.68 17.26
C ASP A 363 -7.24 5.54 17.86
N LYS A 364 -7.61 6.73 18.34
CA LYS A 364 -6.67 7.69 18.91
C LYS A 364 -6.07 7.23 20.24
N GLU A 365 -6.61 6.21 20.90
CA GLU A 365 -6.01 5.63 22.10
C GLU A 365 -4.65 4.98 21.77
N LEU A 366 -4.55 4.33 20.61
CA LEU A 366 -3.30 3.70 20.14
C LEU A 366 -2.21 4.72 19.77
N LEU A 367 -2.56 6.00 19.62
CA LEU A 367 -1.62 7.09 19.31
C LEU A 367 -1.25 7.91 20.55
N LYS A 368 -1.68 7.48 21.75
CA LYS A 368 -1.37 8.19 22.99
C LYS A 368 0.13 8.14 23.29
N LYS A 369 0.64 9.28 23.74
CA LYS A 369 2.01 9.43 24.20
C LYS A 369 2.07 9.60 25.72
N GLY A 370 3.02 8.93 26.36
CA GLY A 370 3.44 9.18 27.73
C GLY A 370 4.93 9.51 27.75
N GLN A 371 5.32 10.57 28.47
CA GLN A 371 6.72 11.04 28.52
C GLN A 371 7.34 11.19 27.10
N GLU A 372 6.59 11.81 26.19
CA GLU A 372 6.95 12.04 24.77
C GLU A 372 7.14 10.80 23.88
N ARG A 373 6.92 9.58 24.41
CA ARG A 373 6.98 8.32 23.66
C ARG A 373 5.58 7.73 23.49
N HIS A 374 5.34 7.03 22.38
CA HIS A 374 4.07 6.34 22.19
C HIS A 374 3.95 5.18 23.19
N LEU A 375 2.75 4.99 23.73
CA LEU A 375 2.46 3.91 24.66
C LEU A 375 2.29 2.57 23.95
N HIS A 376 1.83 2.61 22.70
CA HIS A 376 1.57 1.46 21.85
C HIS A 376 2.60 1.36 20.72
N PHE A 377 2.83 0.13 20.27
CA PHE A 377 3.74 -0.19 19.18
C PHE A 377 3.08 -0.03 17.80
N SER A 378 3.90 0.18 16.76
CA SER A 378 3.41 0.26 15.37
C SER A 378 2.72 -1.03 14.94
N GLN A 379 3.18 -2.17 15.44
CA GLN A 379 2.51 -3.46 15.24
C GLN A 379 1.05 -3.47 15.75
N GLU A 380 0.78 -2.92 16.94
CA GLU A 380 -0.58 -2.89 17.50
C GLU A 380 -1.51 -2.02 16.65
N VAL A 381 -0.99 -0.90 16.13
CA VAL A 381 -1.70 -0.03 15.18
C VAL A 381 -2.03 -0.80 13.90
N ALA A 382 -1.07 -1.54 13.35
CA ALA A 382 -1.26 -2.34 12.15
C ALA A 382 -2.29 -3.46 12.34
N GLU A 383 -2.21 -4.20 13.46
CA GLU A 383 -3.18 -5.26 13.80
C GLU A 383 -4.59 -4.70 13.93
N PHE A 384 -4.75 -3.58 14.66
CA PHE A 384 -6.04 -2.90 14.78
C PHE A 384 -6.58 -2.46 13.42
N ASN A 385 -5.76 -1.81 12.59
CA ASN A 385 -6.18 -1.31 11.30
C ASN A 385 -6.64 -2.44 10.37
N VAL A 386 -5.84 -3.50 10.22
CA VAL A 386 -6.23 -4.63 9.37
C VAL A 386 -7.49 -5.33 9.91
N CYS A 387 -7.59 -5.52 11.23
CA CYS A 387 -8.79 -6.08 11.85
C CYS A 387 -10.03 -5.20 11.59
N SER A 388 -9.90 -3.88 11.72
CA SER A 388 -10.96 -2.92 11.42
C SER A 388 -11.39 -2.97 9.94
N TYR A 389 -10.43 -3.17 9.02
CA TYR A 389 -10.72 -3.31 7.61
C TYR A 389 -11.50 -4.58 7.32
N ILE A 390 -11.12 -5.70 7.93
CA ILE A 390 -11.86 -6.96 7.81
C ILE A 390 -13.28 -6.79 8.34
N HIS A 391 -13.43 -6.25 9.55
CA HIS A 391 -14.75 -6.03 10.15
C HIS A 391 -15.64 -5.13 9.28
N GLU A 392 -15.11 -4.01 8.79
CA GLU A 392 -15.89 -3.08 7.96
C GLU A 392 -16.25 -3.65 6.59
N MET A 393 -15.41 -4.53 6.04
CA MET A 393 -15.77 -5.31 4.85
C MET A 393 -16.85 -6.36 5.13
N GLU A 394 -17.06 -6.79 6.37
CA GLU A 394 -18.06 -7.82 6.66
C GLU A 394 -19.39 -7.22 7.11
N THR A 395 -19.34 -6.18 7.93
CA THR A 395 -20.52 -5.61 8.60
C THR A 395 -20.97 -4.29 7.99
N ALA A 396 -20.14 -3.66 7.15
CA ALA A 396 -20.34 -2.29 6.68
C ALA A 396 -20.66 -1.31 7.82
N SER A 397 -20.01 -1.51 8.98
CA SER A 397 -20.20 -0.69 10.18
C SER A 397 -18.84 -0.44 10.87
N PRO A 398 -18.64 0.72 11.53
CA PRO A 398 -17.35 1.08 12.07
C PRO A 398 -16.87 0.08 13.12
N PHE A 399 -15.64 -0.40 12.98
CA PHE A 399 -15.04 -1.26 13.99
C PHE A 399 -14.76 -0.45 15.26
N LYS A 400 -15.29 -0.91 16.40
CA LYS A 400 -15.00 -0.34 17.71
C LYS A 400 -14.31 -1.40 18.55
N ARG A 401 -13.16 -1.04 19.11
CA ARG A 401 -12.50 -1.87 20.11
C ARG A 401 -13.36 -1.88 21.37
N GLU A 402 -13.80 -3.06 21.79
CA GLU A 402 -14.35 -3.24 23.13
C GLU A 402 -13.26 -2.86 24.15
N PRO A 403 -13.51 -1.91 25.07
CA PRO A 403 -12.54 -1.62 26.12
C PRO A 403 -12.36 -2.90 26.93
N SER A 404 -11.10 -3.33 27.12
CA SER A 404 -10.72 -4.57 27.78
C SER A 404 -11.54 -4.84 29.05
N LYS A 405 -12.66 -5.56 28.90
CA LYS A 405 -13.48 -6.08 30.00
C LYS A 405 -13.52 -7.58 29.86
N ALA A 406 -13.52 -8.24 31.02
CA ALA A 406 -13.44 -9.67 31.21
C ALA A 406 -14.34 -10.43 30.23
N ILE A 407 -13.77 -11.52 29.69
CA ILE A 407 -14.33 -12.58 28.86
C ILE A 407 -15.86 -12.57 28.90
N VAL A 408 -16.48 -12.03 27.84
CA VAL A 408 -17.87 -12.29 27.50
C VAL A 408 -17.84 -13.28 26.35
N GLU A 409 -18.52 -14.43 26.51
CA GLU A 409 -18.77 -15.37 25.42
C GLU A 409 -19.51 -14.64 24.30
N LEU A 410 -18.78 -14.26 23.25
CA LEU A 410 -19.36 -13.75 22.02
C LEU A 410 -19.95 -14.92 21.24
N LYS A 411 -21.26 -14.91 21.06
CA LYS A 411 -21.94 -15.78 20.09
C LYS A 411 -21.43 -15.40 18.71
N ALA A 412 -20.78 -16.35 18.03
CA ALA A 412 -20.40 -16.20 16.64
C ALA A 412 -21.68 -16.16 15.80
N GLU A 413 -22.12 -14.96 15.42
CA GLU A 413 -23.08 -14.80 14.35
C GLU A 413 -22.34 -15.06 13.04
N THR A 414 -22.62 -16.21 12.43
CA THR A 414 -22.11 -16.59 11.11
C THR A 414 -22.79 -15.72 10.06
N SER A 415 -22.36 -14.47 9.91
CA SER A 415 -22.73 -13.68 8.74
C SER A 415 -21.97 -14.25 7.55
N GLU A 416 -22.71 -14.84 6.60
CA GLU A 416 -22.16 -15.12 5.27
C GLU A 416 -21.51 -13.84 4.73
N ILE A 417 -20.31 -14.00 4.19
CA ILE A 417 -19.52 -12.90 3.63
C ILE A 417 -20.38 -12.15 2.62
N THR A 418 -20.86 -10.98 3.00
CA THR A 418 -21.45 -10.02 2.09
C THR A 418 -20.38 -8.97 1.81
N LEU A 419 -19.35 -9.39 1.07
CA LEU A 419 -18.27 -8.51 0.64
C LEU A 419 -18.87 -7.20 0.05
N PRO A 420 -18.39 -6.00 0.43
CA PRO A 420 -18.51 -4.82 -0.40
C PRO A 420 -17.74 -4.98 -1.73
N ALA A 421 -17.02 -6.09 -1.95
CA ALA A 421 -16.47 -6.47 -3.25
C ALA A 421 -17.52 -6.58 -4.37
N ALA A 422 -18.82 -6.59 -4.06
CA ALA A 422 -19.84 -6.43 -5.11
C ALA A 422 -19.63 -5.15 -5.94
N ILE A 423 -19.01 -4.11 -5.37
CA ILE A 423 -18.73 -2.86 -6.09
C ILE A 423 -17.26 -2.69 -6.50
N THR A 424 -16.34 -3.56 -6.08
CA THR A 424 -14.90 -3.38 -6.32
C THR A 424 -14.36 -4.42 -7.28
N ARG A 425 -13.68 -3.98 -8.34
CA ARG A 425 -12.92 -4.85 -9.26
C ARG A 425 -11.49 -4.38 -9.41
N ILE A 426 -10.58 -5.33 -9.58
CA ILE A 426 -9.16 -5.13 -9.81
C ILE A 426 -8.82 -5.70 -11.18
N HIS A 427 -8.68 -4.82 -12.16
CA HIS A 427 -8.25 -5.15 -13.51
C HIS A 427 -6.73 -5.24 -13.54
N VAL A 428 -6.21 -6.46 -13.71
CA VAL A 428 -4.77 -6.66 -13.86
C VAL A 428 -4.39 -6.42 -15.30
N LEU A 429 -3.57 -5.41 -15.54
CA LEU A 429 -3.08 -5.05 -16.87
C LEU A 429 -1.83 -5.87 -17.22
N PRO A 430 -1.51 -6.04 -18.53
CA PRO A 430 -0.31 -6.74 -18.97
C PRO A 430 0.98 -6.23 -18.33
N PHE A 431 1.93 -7.12 -18.07
CA PHE A 431 3.16 -6.80 -17.32
C PHE A 431 4.10 -5.85 -18.09
N ASP A 432 3.90 -5.69 -19.39
CA ASP A 432 4.62 -4.75 -20.27
C ASP A 432 3.85 -3.44 -20.56
N ALA A 433 2.71 -3.23 -19.90
CA ALA A 433 1.89 -2.03 -20.10
C ALA A 433 2.69 -0.75 -19.78
N SER A 434 3.50 -0.76 -18.72
CA SER A 434 4.38 0.35 -18.31
C SER A 434 5.36 0.78 -19.42
N VAL A 435 6.04 -0.19 -20.04
CA VAL A 435 6.97 0.03 -21.16
C VAL A 435 6.24 0.56 -22.40
N THR A 436 5.00 0.14 -22.60
CA THR A 436 4.17 0.61 -23.71
C THR A 436 3.79 2.08 -23.56
N PHE A 437 3.51 2.55 -22.33
CA PHE A 437 3.27 3.97 -22.04
C PHE A 437 4.50 4.83 -22.36
N GLU A 438 5.71 4.40 -21.98
CA GLU A 438 6.94 5.13 -22.28
C GLU A 438 7.19 5.25 -23.80
N LYS A 439 6.99 4.16 -24.55
CA LYS A 439 7.12 4.17 -26.02
C LYS A 439 6.13 5.12 -26.68
N ARG A 440 4.89 5.18 -26.18
CA ARG A 440 3.85 6.09 -26.70
C ARG A 440 4.14 7.54 -26.31
N ARG A 441 4.59 7.80 -25.09
CA ARG A 441 5.00 9.15 -24.64
C ARG A 441 6.07 9.74 -25.56
N ARG A 442 7.13 8.99 -25.87
CA ARG A 442 8.19 9.43 -26.79
C ARG A 442 7.68 9.71 -28.22
N ARG A 443 6.60 9.05 -28.64
CA ARG A 443 5.97 9.31 -29.95
C ARG A 443 5.17 10.62 -29.95
N TYR A 444 4.55 10.98 -28.84
CA TYR A 444 3.80 12.23 -28.68
C TYR A 444 4.67 13.44 -28.32
N GLU A 445 5.82 13.25 -27.66
CA GLU A 445 6.80 14.31 -27.43
C GLU A 445 7.64 14.62 -28.69
N GLY A 446 7.53 13.80 -29.74
CA GLY A 446 8.14 14.02 -31.05
C GLY A 446 7.17 14.52 -32.12
N MET A 447 5.92 14.84 -31.74
CA MET A 447 4.95 15.63 -32.50
C MET A 447 4.84 17.00 -31.84
#